data_AF-A0A9W6M2C4-F1
#
_entry.id   AF-A0A9W6M2C4-F1
#
_cell.length_a   1.000
_cell.length_b   1.000
_cell.length_c   1.000
_cell.angle_alpha   90.00
_cell.angle_beta   90.00
_cell.angle_gamma   90.00
#
_symmetry.space_group_name_H-M   'P 1'
#
loop_
_entity.id
_entity.type
_entity.pdbx_description
1 polymer ?
#
loop_
_entity_poly.entity_id
_entity_poly.type
_entity_poly.pdbx_seq_one_letter_code
_entity_poly.pdbx_strand_id
1 'polypeptide(L)'
;MSAEHAPIAPVAPISPRQAGKSNEIIKRLIGRRITLKADAEYIAGELESIDAQLIELLGTVGSHDVDGTKVEVREYSRTDYGALEKAYPVEQYPALYVTKQSLDQAAVKKQFAPAALEAFKVAGKKSVVVK
;
A
#
# COMPACT_ATOMS: atom_id res chain seq x y z
N MET A 1 2.05 29.27 -9.67
CA MET A 1 3.39 29.03 -10.26
C MET A 1 3.67 27.55 -10.07
N SER A 2 3.33 26.72 -11.06
CA SER A 2 3.61 25.29 -11.02
C SER A 2 5.09 25.09 -11.30
N ALA A 3 5.82 24.53 -10.34
CA ALA A 3 7.20 24.14 -10.56
C ALA A 3 7.18 22.92 -11.48
N GLU A 4 7.58 23.10 -12.73
CA GLU A 4 7.85 22.03 -13.69
C GLU A 4 8.86 21.07 -13.06
N HIS A 5 8.40 19.89 -12.62
CA HIS A 5 9.23 18.88 -11.98
C HIS A 5 10.12 18.24 -13.07
N ALA A 6 11.31 18.81 -13.28
CA ALA A 6 12.27 18.32 -14.25
C ALA A 6 12.63 16.85 -13.96
N PRO A 7 12.75 15.98 -14.99
CA PRO A 7 13.05 14.58 -14.80
C PRO A 7 14.39 14.39 -14.08
N ILE A 8 14.35 13.57 -13.02
CA ILE A 8 15.49 13.35 -12.13
C ILE A 8 16.54 12.51 -12.89
N ALA A 9 17.58 13.17 -13.43
CA ALA A 9 18.61 12.49 -14.20
C ALA A 9 19.32 11.38 -13.38
N PRO A 10 19.58 10.20 -13.98
CA PRO A 10 20.24 9.09 -13.29
C PRO A 10 21.69 9.43 -12.95
N VAL A 11 22.14 8.99 -11.77
CA VAL A 11 23.54 9.17 -11.34
C VAL A 11 24.41 8.15 -12.07
N ALA A 12 25.41 8.61 -12.80
CA ALA A 12 26.36 7.73 -13.49
C ALA A 12 27.11 6.82 -12.48
N PRO A 13 27.32 5.53 -12.82
CA PRO A 13 28.02 4.58 -11.95
C PRO A 13 29.48 5.01 -11.71
N ILE A 14 29.93 4.91 -10.46
CA ILE A 14 31.32 5.20 -10.07
C ILE A 14 32.24 4.03 -10.42
N SER A 15 33.28 4.29 -11.23
CA SER A 15 34.30 3.29 -11.57
C SER A 15 35.28 3.08 -10.41
N PRO A 16 35.72 1.82 -10.14
CA PRO A 16 36.55 1.47 -8.98
C PRO A 16 37.98 2.06 -8.99
N ARG A 17 38.40 2.76 -10.06
CA ARG A 17 39.73 3.36 -10.20
C ARG A 17 39.92 4.70 -9.44
N GLN A 18 38.93 5.17 -8.67
CA GLN A 18 38.94 6.47 -7.98
C GLN A 18 39.06 6.39 -6.43
N ALA A 19 39.76 5.37 -5.92
CA ALA A 19 39.84 5.08 -4.47
C ALA A 19 40.50 6.16 -3.59
N GLY A 20 41.15 7.18 -4.17
CA GLY A 20 41.65 8.36 -3.45
C GLY A 20 40.64 9.53 -3.31
N LYS A 21 39.48 9.46 -3.98
CA LYS A 21 38.42 10.49 -4.02
C LYS A 21 37.20 10.15 -3.15
N SER A 22 37.37 9.20 -2.23
CA SER A 22 36.28 8.46 -1.59
C SER A 22 35.35 9.36 -0.76
N ASN A 23 35.87 10.31 0.02
CA ASN A 23 35.03 11.13 0.90
C ASN A 23 34.18 12.17 0.16
N GLU A 24 34.69 12.80 -0.90
CA GLU A 24 33.89 13.74 -1.71
C GLU A 24 32.80 13.01 -2.51
N ILE A 25 33.13 11.84 -3.04
CA ILE A 25 32.15 10.97 -3.71
C ILE A 25 31.07 10.52 -2.72
N ILE A 26 31.46 10.08 -1.52
CA ILE A 26 30.51 9.69 -0.46
C ILE A 26 29.61 10.87 -0.08
N LYS A 27 30.16 12.08 0.16
CA LYS A 27 29.37 13.28 0.45
C LYS A 27 28.38 13.61 -0.66
N ARG A 28 28.80 13.52 -1.92
CA ARG A 28 27.92 13.74 -3.09
C ARG A 28 26.79 12.70 -3.15
N LEU A 29 27.09 11.43 -2.90
CA LEU A 29 26.09 10.35 -2.90
C LEU A 29 25.09 10.50 -1.75
N ILE A 30 25.55 10.88 -0.55
CA ILE A 30 24.68 11.16 0.59
C ILE A 30 23.75 12.32 0.27
N GLY A 31 24.30 13.44 -0.25
CA GLY A 31 23.49 14.59 -0.66
C GLY A 31 22.42 14.20 -1.69
N ARG A 32 22.81 13.45 -2.73
CA ARG A 32 21.87 12.97 -3.75
C ARG A 32 20.80 12.04 -3.17
N ARG A 33 21.15 11.15 -2.25
CA ARG A 33 20.19 10.26 -1.59
C ARG A 33 19.15 11.04 -0.78
N ILE A 34 19.57 12.10 -0.09
CA ILE A 34 18.66 12.97 0.67
C ILE A 34 17.68 13.67 -0.27
N THR A 35 18.18 14.24 -1.37
CA THR A 35 17.33 14.87 -2.39
C THR A 35 16.32 13.88 -2.98
N LEU A 36 16.78 12.71 -3.42
CA LEU A 36 15.91 11.67 -3.98
C LEU A 36 14.84 11.20 -2.98
N LYS A 37 15.17 11.16 -1.68
CA LYS A 37 14.20 10.81 -0.66
C LYS A 37 13.13 11.89 -0.51
N ALA A 38 13.52 13.16 -0.50
CA ALA A 38 12.57 14.28 -0.45
C ALA A 38 11.67 14.31 -1.69
N ASP A 39 12.25 14.11 -2.87
CA ASP A 39 11.50 14.03 -4.14
C ASP A 39 10.52 12.84 -4.10
N ALA A 40 10.94 11.68 -3.59
CA ALA A 40 10.07 10.51 -3.46
C ALA A 40 8.90 10.74 -2.48
N GLU A 41 9.14 11.42 -1.36
CA GLU A 41 8.08 11.79 -0.40
C GLU A 41 7.08 12.79 -1.03
N TYR A 42 7.59 13.76 -1.80
CA TYR A 42 6.75 14.71 -2.54
C TYR A 42 5.89 14.00 -3.60
N ILE A 43 6.51 13.19 -4.46
CA ILE A 43 5.82 12.44 -5.51
C ILE A 43 4.79 11.48 -4.91
N ALA A 44 5.12 10.81 -3.80
CA ALA A 44 4.17 9.92 -3.12
C ALA A 44 2.92 10.69 -2.65
N GLY A 45 3.09 11.88 -2.06
CA GLY A 45 1.97 12.72 -1.65
C GLY A 45 1.12 13.22 -2.83
N GLU A 46 1.77 13.57 -3.94
CA GLU A 46 1.07 13.97 -5.17
C GLU A 46 0.24 12.82 -5.76
N LEU A 47 0.84 11.62 -5.84
CA LEU A 47 0.14 10.41 -6.28
C LEU A 47 -1.05 10.07 -5.39
N GLU A 48 -0.91 10.16 -4.05
CA GLU A 48 -2.03 9.94 -3.13
C GLU A 48 -3.17 10.94 -3.35
N SER A 49 -2.86 12.20 -3.63
CA SER A 49 -3.86 13.23 -3.94
C SER A 49 -4.56 12.96 -5.26
N ILE A 50 -3.83 12.54 -6.29
CA ILE A 50 -4.37 12.16 -7.60
C ILE A 50 -5.28 10.93 -7.45
N ASP A 51 -4.83 9.89 -6.75
CA ASP A 51 -5.62 8.68 -6.52
C ASP A 51 -6.93 8.99 -5.80
N ALA A 52 -6.92 9.87 -4.79
CA ALA A 52 -8.12 10.31 -4.10
C ALA A 52 -9.13 10.98 -5.06
N GLN A 53 -8.64 11.88 -5.93
CA GLN A 53 -9.47 12.54 -6.93
C GLN A 53 -10.01 11.57 -7.98
N LEU A 54 -9.20 10.61 -8.45
CA LEU A 54 -9.64 9.58 -9.38
C LEU A 54 -10.72 8.68 -8.77
N ILE A 55 -10.58 8.31 -7.50
CA ILE A 55 -11.61 7.53 -6.79
C ILE A 55 -12.91 8.32 -6.68
N GLU A 56 -12.85 9.63 -6.40
CA GLU A 56 -14.01 10.50 -6.32
C GLU A 56 -14.71 10.64 -7.69
N LEU A 57 -13.94 10.86 -8.77
CA LEU A 57 -14.47 11.06 -10.12
C LEU A 57 -15.04 9.79 -10.74
N LEU A 58 -14.35 8.65 -10.57
CA LEU A 58 -14.80 7.37 -11.14
C LEU A 58 -15.91 6.73 -10.30
N GLY A 59 -15.95 7.01 -8.99
CA GLY A 59 -17.02 6.70 -8.03
C GLY A 59 -17.19 5.21 -7.69
N THR A 60 -17.03 4.32 -8.68
CA THR A 60 -17.34 2.90 -8.60
C THR A 60 -16.09 2.04 -8.68
N VAL A 61 -16.11 0.95 -7.90
CA VAL A 61 -15.08 -0.10 -7.96
C VAL A 61 -15.24 -0.85 -9.27
N GLY A 62 -14.14 -1.05 -9.99
CA GLY A 62 -14.16 -1.68 -11.30
C GLY A 62 -13.11 -1.13 -12.25
N SER A 63 -13.20 -1.57 -13.50
CA SER A 63 -12.33 -1.09 -14.57
C SER A 63 -13.02 0.04 -15.34
N HIS A 64 -12.26 1.10 -15.56
CA HIS A 64 -12.64 2.30 -16.29
C HIS A 64 -11.69 2.48 -17.47
N ASP A 65 -12.21 2.89 -18.62
CA ASP A 65 -11.40 3.26 -19.77
C ASP A 65 -11.44 4.78 -19.90
N VAL A 66 -10.27 5.42 -19.85
CA VAL A 66 -10.11 6.86 -19.97
C VAL A 66 -9.12 7.12 -21.09
N ASP A 67 -9.63 7.52 -22.25
CA ASP A 67 -8.84 7.84 -23.45
C ASP A 67 -7.87 6.71 -23.86
N GLY A 68 -8.35 5.45 -23.82
CA GLY A 68 -7.55 4.28 -24.15
C GLY A 68 -6.57 3.84 -23.06
N THR A 69 -6.55 4.52 -21.91
CA THR A 69 -5.82 4.10 -20.71
C THR A 69 -6.75 3.36 -19.77
N LYS A 70 -6.33 2.18 -19.30
CA LYS A 70 -7.15 1.36 -18.41
C LYS A 70 -6.86 1.72 -16.96
N VAL A 71 -7.86 2.25 -16.27
CA VAL A 71 -7.80 2.61 -14.85
C VAL A 71 -8.67 1.66 -14.03
N GLU A 72 -8.10 1.02 -13.01
CA GLU A 72 -8.81 0.05 -12.17
C GLU A 72 -8.91 0.59 -10.74
N VAL A 73 -10.15 0.85 -10.29
CA VAL A 73 -10.43 1.19 -8.89
C VAL A 73 -10.71 -0.12 -8.15
N ARG A 74 -9.87 -0.45 -7.17
CA ARG A 74 -9.97 -1.66 -6.36
C ARG A 74 -10.43 -1.33 -4.95
N GLU A 75 -11.17 -2.24 -4.35
CA GLU A 75 -11.52 -2.20 -2.92
C GLU A 75 -11.28 -3.59 -2.33
N TYR A 76 -10.23 -3.74 -1.53
CA TYR A 76 -9.94 -5.02 -0.89
C TYR A 76 -10.77 -5.14 0.39
N SER A 77 -11.67 -6.12 0.44
CA SER A 77 -12.34 -6.47 1.68
C SER A 77 -11.37 -7.15 2.65
N ARG A 78 -11.41 -6.80 3.93
CA ARG A 78 -10.71 -7.54 4.99
C ARG A 78 -11.71 -8.13 5.98
N THR A 79 -11.37 -9.26 6.57
CA THR A 79 -12.17 -9.81 7.67
C THR A 79 -11.93 -8.99 8.94
N ASP A 80 -13.01 -8.56 9.58
CA ASP A 80 -13.00 -7.93 10.89
C ASP A 80 -12.91 -8.99 11.99
N TYR A 81 -11.68 -9.31 12.38
CA TYR A 81 -11.43 -10.25 13.46
C TYR A 81 -11.88 -9.74 14.83
N GLY A 82 -11.99 -8.41 15.03
CA GLY A 82 -12.51 -7.86 16.28
C GLY A 82 -14.01 -8.07 16.42
N ALA A 83 -14.76 -7.98 15.32
CA ALA A 83 -16.17 -8.38 15.30
C ALA A 83 -16.35 -9.89 15.52
N LEU A 84 -15.47 -10.72 14.94
CA LEU A 84 -15.45 -12.17 15.18
C LEU A 84 -15.16 -12.50 16.65
N GLU A 85 -14.19 -11.84 17.29
CA GLU A 85 -13.86 -12.05 18.71
C GLU A 85 -15.05 -11.76 19.63
N LYS A 86 -15.84 -10.73 19.31
CA LYS A 86 -17.05 -10.38 20.08
C LYS A 86 -18.19 -11.37 19.85
N ALA A 87 -18.35 -11.85 18.62
CA ALA A 87 -19.41 -12.80 18.26
C ALA A 87 -19.11 -14.23 18.75
N TYR A 88 -17.83 -14.59 18.84
CA TYR A 88 -17.36 -15.93 19.20
C TYR A 88 -16.36 -15.87 20.36
N PRO A 89 -16.82 -15.62 21.59
CA PRO A 89 -15.94 -15.51 22.74
C PRO A 89 -15.20 -16.83 23.03
N VAL A 90 -13.96 -16.71 23.51
CA VAL A 90 -13.07 -17.85 23.79
C VAL A 90 -13.66 -18.90 24.74
N GLU A 91 -14.53 -18.49 25.67
CA GLU A 91 -15.18 -19.37 26.62
C GLU A 91 -16.13 -20.37 25.94
N GLN A 92 -16.75 -19.96 24.83
CA GLN A 92 -17.68 -20.78 24.05
C GLN A 92 -16.98 -21.48 22.89
N TYR A 93 -15.93 -20.88 22.33
CA TYR A 93 -15.23 -21.38 21.14
C TYR A 93 -13.70 -21.39 21.30
N PRO A 94 -13.15 -22.17 22.25
CA PRO A 94 -11.71 -22.19 22.51
C PRO A 94 -10.88 -22.69 21.31
N ALA A 95 -11.48 -23.47 20.42
CA ALA A 95 -10.83 -24.01 19.22
C ALA A 95 -10.50 -22.95 18.15
N LEU A 96 -11.03 -21.72 18.28
CA LEU A 96 -10.77 -20.61 17.36
C LEU A 96 -9.60 -19.72 17.80
N TYR A 97 -8.96 -20.02 18.93
CA TYR A 97 -7.99 -19.15 19.56
C TYR A 97 -6.64 -19.86 19.72
N VAL A 98 -5.53 -19.17 19.40
CA VAL A 98 -4.18 -19.65 19.72
C VAL A 98 -3.89 -19.47 21.20
N THR A 99 -4.34 -18.34 21.76
CA THR A 99 -4.24 -17.98 23.17
C THR A 99 -5.57 -17.36 23.61
N LYS A 100 -5.82 -17.25 24.92
CA LYS A 100 -7.07 -16.67 25.45
C LYS A 100 -7.37 -15.22 25.00
N GLN A 101 -6.43 -14.58 24.29
CA GLN A 101 -6.51 -13.19 23.86
C GLN A 101 -6.28 -13.00 22.35
N SER A 102 -6.02 -14.07 21.60
CA SER A 102 -5.67 -13.93 20.18
C SER A 102 -6.32 -15.02 19.34
N LEU A 103 -7.11 -14.56 18.39
CA LEU A 103 -7.87 -15.40 17.49
C LEU A 103 -6.93 -16.00 16.43
N ASP A 104 -7.02 -17.32 16.23
CA ASP A 104 -6.26 -18.04 15.21
C ASP A 104 -6.92 -17.82 13.84
N GLN A 105 -6.34 -16.94 13.03
CA GLN A 105 -6.84 -16.64 11.70
C GLN A 105 -6.87 -17.87 10.77
N ALA A 106 -5.98 -18.85 10.97
CA ALA A 106 -5.98 -20.08 10.20
C ALA A 106 -7.11 -21.00 10.66
N ALA A 107 -7.33 -21.12 11.97
CA ALA A 107 -8.45 -21.88 12.52
C ALA A 107 -9.80 -21.29 12.08
N VAL A 108 -9.93 -19.95 12.04
CA VAL A 108 -11.12 -19.28 11.52
C VAL A 108 -11.39 -19.66 10.08
N LYS A 109 -10.39 -19.53 9.20
CA LYS A 109 -10.57 -19.84 7.78
C LYS A 109 -10.87 -21.32 7.53
N LYS A 110 -10.45 -22.20 8.45
CA LYS A 110 -10.68 -23.64 8.37
C LYS A 110 -12.04 -24.06 8.93
N GLN A 111 -12.51 -23.42 9.99
CA GLN A 111 -13.75 -23.78 10.68
C GLN A 111 -14.98 -23.00 10.18
N PHE A 112 -14.79 -21.76 9.71
CA PHE A 112 -15.87 -20.98 9.15
C PHE A 112 -16.03 -21.25 7.66
N ALA A 113 -17.29 -21.45 7.25
CA ALA A 113 -17.62 -21.41 5.84
C ALA A 113 -17.33 -20.02 5.27
N PRO A 114 -16.85 -19.89 4.01
CA PRO A 114 -16.60 -18.60 3.38
C PRO A 114 -17.81 -17.65 3.45
N ALA A 115 -19.03 -18.17 3.26
CA ALA A 115 -20.26 -17.41 3.35
C ALA A 115 -20.50 -16.80 4.75
N ALA A 116 -20.08 -17.48 5.82
CA ALA A 116 -20.17 -16.95 7.18
C ALA A 116 -19.14 -15.83 7.42
N LEU A 117 -17.97 -15.91 6.79
CA LEU A 117 -16.95 -14.87 6.86
C LEU A 117 -17.32 -13.61 6.06
N GLU A 118 -18.15 -13.72 5.02
CA GLU A 118 -18.67 -12.56 4.29
C GLU A 118 -19.40 -11.58 5.22
N ALA A 119 -20.14 -12.08 6.22
CA ALA A 119 -20.84 -11.24 7.19
C ALA A 119 -19.88 -10.42 8.08
N PHE A 120 -18.63 -10.85 8.20
CA PHE A 120 -17.58 -10.16 8.95
C PHE A 120 -16.58 -9.45 8.03
N LYS A 121 -16.81 -9.40 6.71
CA LYS A 121 -15.97 -8.62 5.83
C LYS A 121 -16.34 -7.15 5.91
N VAL A 122 -15.32 -6.33 6.08
CA VAL A 122 -15.42 -4.88 5.99
C VAL A 122 -14.73 -4.41 4.72
N ALA A 123 -15.36 -3.45 4.04
CA ALA A 123 -14.76 -2.78 2.90
C ALA A 123 -13.44 -2.11 3.33
N GLY A 124 -12.38 -2.34 2.56
CA GLY A 124 -11.08 -1.70 2.79
C GLY A 124 -10.98 -0.34 2.12
N LYS A 125 -9.80 0.27 2.21
CA LYS A 125 -9.50 1.51 1.48
C LYS A 125 -9.52 1.23 -0.02
N LYS A 126 -10.19 2.09 -0.79
CA LYS A 126 -10.12 2.08 -2.25
C LYS A 126 -8.70 2.45 -2.72
N SER A 127 -8.24 1.84 -3.80
CA SER A 127 -6.95 2.15 -4.45
C SER A 127 -7.08 2.18 -5.96
N VAL A 128 -6.17 2.90 -6.62
CA VAL A 128 -6.15 3.04 -8.08
C VAL A 128 -4.97 2.28 -8.66
N VAL A 129 -5.18 1.62 -9.79
CA VAL A 129 -4.13 0.99 -10.59
C VAL A 129 -4.32 1.42 -12.04
N VAL A 130 -3.34 2.09 -12.61
CA VAL A 130 -3.30 2.47 -14.02
C VAL A 130 -2.48 1.43 -14.80
N LYS A 131 -2.98 0.93 -15.94
CA LYS A 131 -2.36 -0.11 -16.78
C LYS A 131 -2.12 0.36 -18.20
#